data_AF-D3RU73-F1
#
_entry.id   AF-D3RU73-F1
#
_cell.length_a   1.000
_cell.length_b   1.000
_cell.length_c   1.000
_cell.angle_alpha   90.00
_cell.angle_beta   90.00
_cell.angle_gamma   90.00
#
_symmetry.space_group_name_H-M   'P 1'
#
loop_
_entity.id
_entity.type
_entity.pdbx_description
1 polymer ?
#
loop_
_entity_poly.entity_id
_entity_poly.type
_entity_poly.pdbx_seq_one_letter_code
_entity_poly.pdbx_strand_id
1 'polypeptide(L)'
;MDMIKQVKALFASTLQLGSRGTDLDASSTLLGAIPELDSMAVVNLITAMEEHFGFIVDDDEISADTFETLGSLVAFVERKLDGSA
;
A
#
# COMPACT_ATOMS: atom_id res chain seq x y z
N MET A 1 14.71 8.79 -1.64
CA MET A 1 14.13 7.76 -0.75
C MET A 1 13.26 6.87 -1.62
N ASP A 2 13.47 5.55 -1.62
CA ASP A 2 12.61 4.65 -2.39
C ASP A 2 11.27 4.47 -1.67
N MET A 3 10.25 5.22 -2.07
CA MET A 3 8.91 5.13 -1.51
C MET A 3 8.37 3.68 -1.54
N ILE A 4 8.67 2.99 -2.63
CA ILE A 4 8.40 1.56 -2.83
C ILE A 4 8.91 0.72 -1.66
N LYS A 5 10.13 0.98 -1.15
CA LYS A 5 10.69 0.19 -0.03
C LYS A 5 9.92 0.42 1.27
N GLN A 6 9.46 1.65 1.52
CA GLN A 6 8.69 1.97 2.73
C GLN A 6 7.31 1.34 2.67
N VAL A 7 6.57 1.56 1.58
CA VAL A 7 5.25 0.96 1.38
C VAL A 7 5.33 -0.56 1.42
N LYS A 8 6.36 -1.15 0.81
CA LYS A 8 6.61 -2.59 0.86
C LYS A 8 6.88 -3.11 2.27
N ALA A 9 7.73 -2.43 3.04
CA ALA A 9 8.04 -2.83 4.41
C ALA A 9 6.79 -2.77 5.29
N LEU A 10 5.98 -1.71 5.13
CA LEU A 10 4.71 -1.56 5.82
C LEU A 10 3.73 -2.67 5.43
N PHE A 11 3.55 -2.92 4.13
CA PHE A 11 2.70 -3.99 3.59
C PHE A 11 3.11 -5.37 4.12
N ALA A 12 4.40 -5.68 4.09
CA ALA A 12 4.96 -6.93 4.60
C ALA A 12 4.71 -7.11 6.11
N SER A 13 4.74 -6.01 6.87
CA SER A 13 4.52 -6.00 8.31
C SER A 13 3.04 -6.11 8.66
N THR A 14 2.16 -5.38 7.96
CA THR A 14 0.71 -5.39 8.16
C THR A 14 0.10 -6.77 7.87
N LEU A 15 0.53 -7.39 6.77
CA LEU A 15 0.03 -8.71 6.35
C LEU A 15 0.84 -9.88 6.94
N GLN A 16 1.86 -9.58 7.75
CA GLN A 16 2.80 -10.58 8.30
C GLN A 16 3.40 -11.51 7.23
N LEU A 17 3.58 -11.01 5.99
CA LEU A 17 4.14 -11.77 4.85
C LEU A 17 5.63 -12.08 5.01
N GLY A 18 6.31 -11.40 5.94
CA GLY A 18 7.75 -11.56 6.18
C GLY A 18 8.55 -11.32 4.90
N SER A 19 9.40 -12.29 4.54
CA SER A 19 10.30 -12.20 3.36
C SER A 19 9.56 -12.14 2.02
N ARG A 20 8.32 -12.66 1.94
CA ARG A 20 7.52 -12.61 0.70
C ARG A 20 7.10 -11.20 0.37
N GLY A 21 6.75 -10.42 1.38
CA GLY A 21 6.41 -9.01 1.18
C GLY A 21 7.60 -8.21 0.67
N THR A 22 8.82 -8.52 1.12
CA THR A 22 10.04 -7.83 0.65
C THR A 22 10.50 -8.18 -0.76
N ASP A 23 10.00 -9.26 -1.35
CA ASP A 23 10.33 -9.65 -2.74
C ASP A 23 9.44 -8.93 -3.77
N LEU A 24 8.36 -8.27 -3.31
CA LEU A 24 7.46 -7.51 -4.18
C LEU A 24 8.18 -6.31 -4.83
N ASP A 25 7.83 -6.07 -6.08
CA ASP A 25 8.26 -4.94 -6.89
C ASP A 25 7.06 -4.08 -7.33
N ALA A 26 7.29 -2.88 -7.87
CA ALA A 26 6.23 -1.99 -8.35
C ALA A 26 5.32 -2.66 -9.39
N SER A 27 5.86 -3.58 -10.19
CA SER A 27 5.12 -4.35 -11.20
C SER A 27 4.33 -5.53 -10.62
N SER A 28 4.48 -5.81 -9.32
CA SER A 28 3.87 -6.95 -8.68
C SER A 28 2.43 -6.66 -8.31
N THR A 29 1.52 -7.52 -8.76
CA THR A 29 0.11 -7.47 -8.40
C THR A 29 -0.06 -7.78 -6.91
N LEU A 30 -0.89 -6.99 -6.22
CA LEU A 30 -1.22 -7.22 -4.80
C LEU A 30 -2.63 -7.81 -4.70
N LEU A 31 -3.62 -7.11 -5.27
CA LEU A 31 -5.02 -7.54 -5.27
C LEU A 31 -5.20 -8.80 -6.13
N GLY A 32 -5.66 -9.88 -5.51
CA GLY A 32 -5.85 -11.18 -6.15
C GLY A 32 -4.61 -12.09 -6.20
N ALA A 33 -3.40 -11.52 -6.05
CA ALA A 33 -2.16 -12.30 -5.94
C ALA A 33 -1.82 -12.66 -4.49
N ILE A 34 -2.17 -11.77 -3.55
CA ILE A 34 -1.98 -11.97 -2.11
C ILE A 34 -3.33 -12.39 -1.51
N PRO A 35 -3.53 -13.69 -1.19
CA PRO A 35 -4.77 -14.14 -0.54
C PRO A 35 -4.98 -13.51 0.84
N GLU A 36 -3.93 -13.05 1.50
CA GLU A 36 -3.99 -12.36 2.79
C GLU A 36 -4.52 -10.92 2.70
N LEU A 37 -4.59 -10.33 1.50
CA LEU A 37 -5.13 -9.00 1.26
C LEU A 37 -6.66 -9.05 1.25
N ASP A 38 -7.23 -9.34 2.42
CA ASP A 38 -8.67 -9.34 2.68
C ASP A 38 -9.21 -7.93 2.96
N SER A 39 -10.54 -7.79 2.98
CA SER A 39 -11.22 -6.51 3.25
C SER A 39 -10.78 -5.84 4.55
N MET A 40 -10.40 -6.62 5.58
CA MET A 40 -9.90 -6.08 6.86
C MET A 40 -8.42 -5.69 6.80
N ALA A 41 -7.63 -6.37 5.96
CA ALA A 41 -6.21 -6.08 5.83
C ALA A 41 -5.97 -4.79 5.04
N VAL A 42 -6.81 -4.50 4.06
CA VAL A 42 -6.82 -3.22 3.33
C VAL A 42 -7.00 -2.07 4.31
N VAL A 43 -8.03 -2.11 5.16
CA VAL A 43 -8.30 -1.07 6.16
C VAL A 43 -7.10 -0.87 7.10
N ASN A 44 -6.55 -1.96 7.65
CA ASN A 44 -5.36 -1.87 8.51
C ASN A 44 -4.14 -1.28 7.77
N LEU A 45 -3.95 -1.62 6.50
CA LEU A 45 -2.87 -1.10 5.68
C LEU A 45 -3.02 0.40 5.48
N ILE A 46 -4.23 0.86 5.14
CA ILE A 46 -4.53 2.28 4.96
C ILE A 46 -4.23 3.04 6.26
N THR A 47 -4.78 2.59 7.39
CA THR A 47 -4.53 3.22 8.69
C THR A 47 -3.04 3.28 9.00
N ALA A 48 -2.30 2.18 8.77
CA ALA A 48 -0.86 2.16 9.00
C ALA A 48 -0.12 3.14 8.07
N MET A 49 -0.59 3.33 6.83
CA MET A 49 -0.03 4.30 5.89
C MET A 49 -0.32 5.74 6.34
N GLU A 50 -1.55 6.03 6.74
CA GLU A 50 -1.94 7.34 7.27
C GLU A 50 -1.09 7.72 8.49
N GLU A 51 -0.88 6.78 9.43
CA GLU A 51 -0.04 7.01 10.61
C GLU A 51 1.45 7.16 10.26
N HIS A 52 1.96 6.36 9.32
CA HIS A 52 3.39 6.33 9.00
C HIS A 52 3.83 7.53 8.14
N PHE A 53 2.96 8.01 7.27
CA PHE A 53 3.25 9.09 6.33
C PHE A 53 2.57 10.41 6.69
N GLY A 54 1.58 10.40 7.57
CA GLY A 54 0.89 11.60 8.06
C GLY A 54 -0.08 12.22 7.06
N PHE A 55 -0.66 11.43 6.14
CA PHE A 55 -1.73 11.86 5.24
C PHE A 55 -3.05 11.17 5.60
N ILE A 56 -4.15 11.64 5.02
CA ILE A 56 -5.48 11.01 5.14
C ILE A 56 -5.88 10.46 3.77
N VAL A 57 -6.43 9.24 3.79
CA VAL A 57 -7.03 8.60 2.62
C VAL A 57 -8.54 8.66 2.76
N ASP A 58 -9.20 9.26 1.77
CA ASP A 58 -10.67 9.28 1.75
C ASP A 58 -11.19 7.96 1.19
N ASP A 59 -12.34 7.49 1.68
CA ASP A 59 -12.96 6.21 1.27
C ASP A 59 -13.21 6.17 -0.25
N ASP A 60 -13.53 7.32 -0.85
CA ASP A 60 -13.76 7.48 -2.29
C ASP A 60 -12.48 7.24 -3.13
N GLU A 61 -11.30 7.44 -2.53
CA GLU A 61 -10.00 7.18 -3.17
C GLU A 61 -9.54 5.71 -3.03
N ILE A 62 -10.21 4.95 -2.18
CA ILE A 62 -9.88 3.56 -1.88
C ILE A 62 -10.59 2.67 -2.90
N SER A 63 -9.95 2.50 -4.05
CA SER A 63 -10.41 1.63 -5.10
C SER A 63 -9.50 0.43 -5.30
N ALA A 64 -10.06 -0.65 -5.85
CA ALA A 64 -9.32 -1.86 -6.22
C ALA A 64 -8.11 -1.54 -7.12
N ASP A 65 -8.22 -0.55 -8.01
CA ASP A 65 -7.14 -0.06 -8.87
C ASP A 65 -5.92 0.47 -8.09
N THR A 66 -6.13 1.15 -6.96
CA THR A 66 -5.04 1.68 -6.12
C THR A 66 -4.25 0.56 -5.48
N PHE A 67 -4.90 -0.56 -5.17
CA PHE A 67 -4.29 -1.77 -4.59
C PHE A 67 -3.98 -2.84 -5.65
N GLU A 68 -4.17 -2.56 -6.94
CA GLU A 68 -3.93 -3.55 -8.00
C GLU A 68 -2.46 -3.95 -8.01
N THR A 69 -1.56 -2.97 -7.94
CA THR A 69 -0.11 -3.18 -7.92
C THR A 69 0.56 -2.33 -6.84
N LEU A 70 1.75 -2.76 -6.41
CA LEU A 70 2.55 -1.97 -5.47
C LEU A 70 2.93 -0.61 -6.07
N GLY A 71 3.13 -0.53 -7.40
CA GLY A 71 3.43 0.71 -8.10
C GLY A 71 2.28 1.70 -8.04
N SER A 72 1.04 1.25 -8.28
CA SER A 72 -0.16 2.10 -8.15
C SER A 72 -0.30 2.66 -6.74
N LEU A 73 -0.13 1.81 -5.73
CA LEU A 73 -0.21 2.22 -4.33
C LEU A 73 0.86 3.25 -4.00
N VAL A 74 2.11 3.03 -4.42
CA VAL A 74 3.21 3.96 -4.18
C VAL A 74 2.95 5.30 -4.86
N ALA A 75 2.56 5.31 -6.12
CA ALA A 75 2.24 6.53 -6.86
C ALA A 75 1.11 7.32 -6.19
N PHE A 76 0.11 6.61 -5.65
CA PHE A 76 -0.96 7.23 -4.88
C PHE A 76 -0.43 7.95 -3.63
N VAL A 77 0.44 7.29 -2.86
CA VAL A 77 1.02 7.93 -1.67
C VAL A 77 1.95 9.09 -2.04
N GLU A 78 2.76 8.95 -3.07
CA GLU A 78 3.63 10.05 -3.52
C GLU A 78 2.78 11.28 -3.89
N ARG A 79 1.65 11.08 -4.57
CA ARG A 79 0.71 12.16 -4.89
C ARG A 79 0.12 12.82 -3.64
N LYS A 80 -0.22 12.03 -2.62
CA LYS A 80 -0.71 12.52 -1.31
C LYS A 80 0.36 13.35 -0.59
N LEU A 81 1.60 12.86 -0.56
CA LEU A 81 2.72 13.55 0.08
C LEU A 81 3.16 14.82 -0.65
N ASP A 82 3.00 14.86 -1.97
CA ASP A 82 3.27 16.03 -2.80
C ASP A 82 2.23 17.16 -2.61
N GLY A 83 1.09 16.87 -1.97
CA GLY A 83 0.02 17.85 -1.71
C GLY A 83 -0.86 18.12 -2.93
N SER A 84 -0.86 17.23 -3.91
CA SER A 84 -1.62 17.33 -5.16
C SER A 84 -2.98 16.60 -5.11
N ALA A 85 -3.54 16.37 -3.92
CA ALA A 85 -4.79 15.62 -3.71
C ALA A 85 -5.73 16.36 -2.75
#